data_AF-A0A3L6LY86-F1
#
_entry.id   AF-A0A3L6LY86-F1
#
_cell.length_a   1.000
_cell.length_b   1.000
_cell.length_c   1.000
_cell.angle_alpha   90.00
_cell.angle_beta   90.00
_cell.angle_gamma   90.00
#
_symmetry.space_group_name_H-M   'P 1'
#
loop_
_entity.id
_entity.type
_entity.pdbx_description
1 polymer ?
#
loop_
_entity_poly.entity_id
_entity_poly.type
_entity_poly.pdbx_seq_one_letter_code
_entity_poly.pdbx_strand_id
1 'polypeptide(L)'
;MSQASVLKKMFGFQVLFVAGAVSVCSGADAAMVEKSSDIVGEVTTIIGTGVVKTDTGQETALQRGVPVHAGDRIETAAGGHVHIRFIDGGLVSVRPLSRLYIESYRNEGSWGPAAIKFKLEEGVMRSVTGKWGEAARDRFRLNTPVAAIGVKGTDFVVKVDHDRTYASVISGAIVMAPLDGACAQSLGPCSGDRSAMLSADMQGKMLELIHQSGAGVPRLVPAVDLQAQMQRQMLAGETRRERMSGTSDAAEKISANDAAAVAAVDKDNKHLTPPSKPLIWLHNTAGWNVPDNTISERFDEAKADGRKAVTGNFFITLYRDETTQSTFLPVGTQVSFNLTAASASYQPQVASGLPAQAVQISNASLNVDFTRSTFSTRMDLASSSLGQETFSANGVITSTGLFNSNSANQNLAGAFSTDGRQAGYSFDKTTSGGKVSGITLWGR
;
A
#
# COMPACT_ATOMS: atom_id res chain seq x y z
N MET A 1 82.34 6.56 51.36
CA MET A 1 82.30 5.43 50.40
C MET A 1 82.10 4.15 51.19
N SER A 2 80.85 3.71 51.37
CA SER A 2 80.48 2.39 51.89
C SER A 2 78.97 2.22 51.77
N GLN A 3 78.54 1.19 51.05
CA GLN A 3 77.27 0.52 51.27
C GLN A 3 77.36 -0.27 52.59
N ALA A 4 76.29 -0.29 53.40
CA ALA A 4 75.84 -1.47 54.19
C ALA A 4 74.70 -1.13 55.17
N SER A 5 73.58 -1.83 54.98
CA SER A 5 72.61 -2.40 55.93
C SER A 5 72.56 -1.95 57.40
N VAL A 6 71.35 -1.81 57.96
CA VAL A 6 70.98 -2.47 59.24
C VAL A 6 69.49 -2.84 59.24
N LEU A 7 69.24 -4.14 59.47
CA LEU A 7 67.97 -4.76 59.85
C LEU A 7 67.85 -4.72 61.39
N LYS A 8 66.69 -4.38 61.97
CA LYS A 8 66.41 -4.62 63.40
C LYS A 8 64.95 -5.05 63.65
N LYS A 9 64.83 -5.95 64.62
CA LYS A 9 63.76 -6.91 64.94
C LYS A 9 62.73 -6.40 65.98
N MET A 10 61.52 -6.98 65.87
CA MET A 10 60.64 -7.60 66.90
C MET A 10 59.86 -6.83 68.00
N PHE A 11 58.69 -7.45 68.31
CA PHE A 11 57.72 -7.36 69.43
C PHE A 11 56.55 -6.36 69.25
N GLY A 12 55.27 -6.69 69.41
CA GLY A 12 54.55 -7.93 69.76
C GLY A 12 53.04 -7.67 70.00
N PHE A 13 52.23 -8.75 69.98
CA PHE A 13 50.87 -8.94 70.55
C PHE A 13 49.68 -8.15 69.92
N GLN A 14 48.81 -8.76 69.09
CA GLN A 14 47.71 -9.72 69.36
C GLN A 14 46.39 -9.05 69.76
N VAL A 15 45.45 -8.91 68.81
CA VAL A 15 44.00 -8.97 69.07
C VAL A 15 43.33 -9.74 67.93
N LEU A 16 42.68 -10.82 68.32
CA LEU A 16 41.88 -11.74 67.52
C LEU A 16 40.53 -11.07 67.24
N PHE A 17 40.19 -10.76 65.98
CA PHE A 17 38.83 -10.35 65.60
C PHE A 17 38.24 -11.35 64.61
N VAL A 18 37.07 -11.84 65.00
CA VAL A 18 36.23 -12.85 64.35
C VAL A 18 35.82 -12.37 62.94
N ALA A 19 36.12 -13.18 61.93
CA ALA A 19 35.66 -12.97 60.56
C ALA A 19 34.15 -13.25 60.46
N GLY A 20 33.34 -12.19 60.34
CA GLY A 20 31.94 -12.28 59.93
C GLY A 20 31.86 -12.52 58.42
N ALA A 21 31.39 -13.69 58.01
CA ALA A 21 31.10 -14.00 56.63
C ALA A 21 29.83 -13.25 56.19
N VAL A 22 29.99 -12.18 55.41
CA VAL A 22 28.89 -11.54 54.68
C VAL A 22 28.57 -12.40 53.46
N SER A 23 27.49 -13.16 53.54
CA SER A 23 26.93 -13.88 52.40
C SER A 23 26.14 -12.90 51.53
N VAL A 24 26.77 -12.41 50.46
CA VAL A 24 26.09 -11.68 49.38
C VAL A 24 25.57 -12.73 48.40
N CYS A 25 24.28 -13.06 48.48
CA CYS A 25 23.61 -13.77 47.40
C CYS A 25 23.43 -12.78 46.23
N SER A 26 24.34 -12.85 45.26
CA SER A 26 24.17 -12.22 43.95
C SER A 26 22.97 -12.83 43.24
N GLY A 27 21.85 -12.10 43.20
CA GLY A 27 20.81 -12.29 42.21
C GLY A 27 21.41 -11.94 40.84
N ALA A 28 21.59 -12.96 40.00
CA ALA A 28 21.82 -12.75 38.58
C ALA A 28 20.48 -12.33 37.97
N ASP A 29 20.18 -11.03 38.01
CA ASP A 29 19.20 -10.45 37.10
C ASP A 29 19.76 -10.63 35.69
N ALA A 30 19.25 -11.65 35.00
CA ALA A 30 19.33 -11.71 33.55
C ALA A 30 18.54 -10.51 33.02
N ALA A 31 19.25 -9.39 32.81
CA ALA A 31 18.74 -8.26 32.09
C ALA A 31 18.29 -8.76 30.72
N MET A 32 16.98 -8.96 30.58
CA MET A 32 16.35 -9.11 29.28
C MET A 32 16.67 -7.82 28.54
N VAL A 33 17.53 -7.92 27.53
CA VAL A 33 17.74 -6.83 26.58
C VAL A 33 16.43 -6.71 25.81
N GLU A 34 15.51 -5.87 26.30
CA GLU A 34 14.39 -5.41 25.49
C GLU A 34 14.99 -4.72 24.27
N LYS A 35 14.89 -5.39 23.12
CA LYS A 35 15.17 -4.81 21.83
C LYS A 35 14.20 -3.64 21.68
N SER A 36 14.71 -2.41 21.86
CA SER A 36 13.94 -1.18 21.70
C SER A 36 13.17 -1.24 20.38
N SER A 37 11.86 -1.36 20.51
CA SER A 37 10.92 -1.27 19.40
C SER A 37 10.80 0.20 19.04
N ASP A 38 11.78 0.71 18.29
CA ASP A 38 11.77 2.09 17.83
C ASP A 38 10.58 2.31 16.89
N ILE A 39 9.81 3.37 17.10
CA ILE A 39 8.78 3.81 16.16
C ILE A 39 9.50 4.31 14.91
N VAL A 40 9.25 3.66 13.78
CA VAL A 40 9.90 3.94 12.49
C VAL A 40 8.92 4.51 11.46
N GLY A 41 7.63 4.51 11.77
CA GLY A 41 6.63 5.13 10.91
C GLY A 41 5.25 5.15 11.54
N GLU A 42 4.28 5.56 10.73
CA GLU A 42 2.86 5.59 11.08
C GLU A 42 1.99 5.13 9.91
N VAL A 43 0.87 4.50 10.23
CA VAL A 43 -0.16 4.16 9.25
C VAL A 43 -0.90 5.43 8.83
N THR A 44 -0.74 5.86 7.58
CA THR A 44 -1.43 7.06 7.07
C THR A 44 -2.82 6.76 6.55
N THR A 45 -3.06 5.54 6.06
CA THR A 45 -4.34 5.13 5.46
C THR A 45 -4.48 3.62 5.56
N ILE A 46 -5.69 3.15 5.90
CA ILE A 46 -6.09 1.75 5.80
C ILE A 46 -7.44 1.71 5.07
N ILE A 47 -7.58 0.79 4.12
CA ILE A 47 -8.82 0.45 3.43
C ILE A 47 -9.06 -1.04 3.70
N GLY A 48 -10.28 -1.43 4.04
CA GLY A 48 -10.60 -2.80 4.43
C GLY A 48 -9.90 -3.23 5.73
N THR A 49 -9.55 -4.52 5.81
CA THR A 49 -9.00 -5.12 7.04
C THR A 49 -7.50 -5.37 6.91
N GLY A 50 -6.74 -4.99 7.93
CA GLY A 50 -5.35 -5.38 8.09
C GLY A 50 -4.95 -5.36 9.55
N VAL A 51 -3.85 -6.03 9.87
CA VAL A 51 -3.33 -6.19 11.23
C VAL A 51 -1.82 -5.96 11.25
N VAL A 52 -1.32 -5.44 12.36
CA VAL A 52 0.09 -5.44 12.70
C VAL A 52 0.33 -6.49 13.77
N LYS A 53 1.33 -7.33 13.56
CA LYS A 53 1.81 -8.33 14.51
C LYS A 53 3.22 -7.93 14.93
N THR A 54 3.42 -7.72 16.22
CA THR A 54 4.73 -7.38 16.76
C THR A 54 5.60 -8.63 16.90
N ASP A 55 6.91 -8.46 17.11
CA ASP A 55 7.85 -9.56 17.41
C ASP A 55 7.42 -10.39 18.64
N THR A 56 6.64 -9.82 19.55
CA THR A 56 6.09 -10.52 20.74
C THR A 56 4.86 -11.38 20.44
N GLY A 57 4.36 -11.36 19.20
CA GLY A 57 3.16 -12.07 18.76
C GLY A 57 1.85 -11.33 19.04
N GLN A 58 1.91 -10.13 19.65
CA GLN A 58 0.72 -9.31 19.86
C GLN A 58 0.18 -8.80 18.51
N GLU A 59 -1.10 -9.07 18.25
CA GLU A 59 -1.80 -8.65 17.05
C GLU A 59 -2.72 -7.47 17.35
N THR A 60 -2.60 -6.41 16.54
CA THR A 60 -3.44 -5.21 16.65
C THR A 60 -4.02 -4.87 15.28
N ALA A 61 -5.31 -4.51 15.24
CA ALA A 61 -5.93 -4.05 14.00
C ALA A 61 -5.27 -2.75 13.51
N LEU A 62 -4.92 -2.70 12.22
CA LEU A 62 -4.38 -1.49 11.61
C LEU A 62 -5.46 -0.41 11.54
N GLN A 63 -5.13 0.75 12.07
CA GLN A 63 -5.94 1.96 11.97
C GLN A 63 -5.02 3.11 11.59
N ARG A 64 -5.59 4.17 11.02
CA ARG A 64 -4.83 5.40 10.76
C ARG A 64 -4.25 5.93 12.08
N GLY A 65 -2.98 6.32 12.05
CA GLY A 65 -2.24 6.84 13.20
C GLY A 65 -1.61 5.77 14.09
N VAL A 66 -1.83 4.47 13.79
CA VAL A 66 -1.11 3.40 14.50
C VAL A 66 0.39 3.54 14.22
N PRO A 67 1.24 3.62 15.26
CA PRO A 67 2.68 3.62 15.07
C PRO A 67 3.15 2.27 14.55
N VAL A 68 4.18 2.31 13.72
CA VAL A 68 4.82 1.14 13.14
C VAL A 68 6.26 1.11 13.64
N HIS A 69 6.71 -0.07 14.05
CA HIS A 69 8.01 -0.30 14.65
C HIS A 69 8.89 -1.21 13.80
N ALA A 70 10.20 -1.15 14.01
CA ALA A 70 11.08 -2.20 13.50
C ALA A 70 10.78 -3.51 14.25
N GLY A 71 10.59 -4.60 13.51
CA GLY A 71 10.07 -5.87 14.03
C GLY A 71 8.57 -6.07 13.78
N ASP A 72 7.87 -5.08 13.23
CA ASP A 72 6.45 -5.24 12.93
C ASP A 72 6.23 -6.04 11.63
N ARG A 73 5.23 -6.92 11.68
CA ARG A 73 4.68 -7.63 10.54
C ARG A 73 3.29 -7.09 10.21
N ILE A 74 3.15 -6.54 9.02
CA ILE A 74 1.95 -5.94 8.47
C ILE A 74 1.26 -6.96 7.57
N GLU A 75 0.01 -7.31 7.87
CA GLU A 75 -0.79 -8.26 7.09
C GLU A 75 -2.10 -7.62 6.62
N THR A 76 -2.46 -7.83 5.36
CA THR A 76 -3.69 -7.28 4.74
C THR A 76 -4.59 -8.39 4.21
N ALA A 77 -5.90 -8.25 4.43
CA ALA A 77 -6.91 -9.19 3.94
C ALA A 77 -7.23 -8.99 2.43
N ALA A 78 -8.17 -9.77 1.88
CA ALA A 78 -8.57 -9.74 0.47
C ALA A 78 -9.12 -8.39 -0.03
N GLY A 79 -9.59 -7.52 0.86
CA GLY A 79 -9.93 -6.12 0.59
C GLY A 79 -9.08 -5.12 1.37
N GLY A 80 -8.02 -5.60 2.04
CA GLY A 80 -7.16 -4.84 2.92
C GLY A 80 -6.07 -4.11 2.16
N HIS A 81 -5.84 -2.84 2.44
CA HIS A 81 -4.80 -2.05 1.77
C HIS A 81 -4.31 -0.97 2.71
N VAL A 82 -3.01 -0.94 3.01
CA VAL A 82 -2.43 -0.01 3.98
C VAL A 82 -1.32 0.84 3.37
N HIS A 83 -1.30 2.12 3.74
CA HIS A 83 -0.22 3.05 3.46
C HIS A 83 0.48 3.41 4.77
N ILE A 84 1.82 3.31 4.74
CA ILE A 84 2.70 3.60 5.86
C ILE A 84 3.66 4.70 5.42
N ARG A 85 3.79 5.74 6.25
CA ARG A 85 4.79 6.78 6.12
C ARG A 85 5.85 6.57 7.19
N PHE A 86 7.09 6.44 6.76
CA PHE A 86 8.24 6.30 7.65
C PHE A 86 8.76 7.68 8.07
N ILE A 87 9.47 7.70 9.19
CA ILE A 87 9.97 8.92 9.84
C ILE A 87 10.96 9.73 8.97
N ASP A 88 11.61 9.09 8.00
CA ASP A 88 12.51 9.73 7.05
C ASP A 88 11.79 10.30 5.80
N GLY A 89 10.47 10.18 5.75
CA GLY A 89 9.62 10.55 4.61
C GLY A 89 9.37 9.43 3.60
N GLY A 90 9.96 8.24 3.80
CA GLY A 90 9.75 7.06 2.95
C GLY A 90 8.33 6.53 3.05
N LEU A 91 7.88 5.86 1.99
CA LEU A 91 6.48 5.46 1.84
C LEU A 91 6.38 4.03 1.38
N VAL A 92 5.57 3.25 2.08
CA VAL A 92 5.26 1.88 1.69
C VAL A 92 3.76 1.70 1.59
N SER A 93 3.34 1.08 0.50
CA SER A 93 1.97 0.70 0.22
C SER A 93 1.90 -0.82 0.17
N VAL A 94 1.09 -1.43 1.03
CA VAL A 94 0.89 -2.88 1.11
C VAL A 94 -0.52 -3.18 0.62
N ARG A 95 -0.60 -3.89 -0.51
CA ARG A 95 -1.83 -4.20 -1.24
C ARG A 95 -2.61 -5.34 -0.56
N PRO A 96 -3.81 -5.69 -1.06
CA PRO A 96 -4.53 -6.87 -0.57
C PRO A 96 -3.71 -8.15 -0.59
N LEU A 97 -4.03 -9.06 0.33
CA LEU A 97 -3.42 -10.39 0.45
C LEU A 97 -1.90 -10.34 0.57
N SER A 98 -1.38 -9.41 1.38
CA SER A 98 0.06 -9.19 1.49
C SER A 98 0.55 -9.36 2.92
N ARG A 99 1.79 -9.82 3.05
CA ARG A 99 2.50 -9.94 4.34
C ARG A 99 3.88 -9.29 4.23
N LEU A 100 4.02 -8.12 4.85
CA LEU A 100 5.26 -7.36 4.90
C LEU A 100 5.85 -7.42 6.30
N TYR A 101 7.14 -7.68 6.41
CA TYR A 101 7.89 -7.63 7.65
C TYR A 101 8.96 -6.53 7.58
N ILE A 102 9.00 -5.68 8.61
CA ILE A 102 9.91 -4.54 8.71
C ILE A 102 11.10 -4.97 9.59
N GLU A 103 12.08 -5.64 8.99
CA GLU A 103 13.21 -6.23 9.72
C GLU A 103 14.09 -5.18 10.41
N SER A 104 14.34 -4.06 9.74
CA SER A 104 15.17 -2.96 10.26
C SER A 104 14.80 -1.67 9.57
N TYR A 105 14.76 -0.57 10.32
CA TYR A 105 14.57 0.75 9.73
C TYR A 105 15.28 1.80 10.59
N ARG A 106 16.52 2.11 10.24
CA ARG A 106 17.36 3.04 11.02
C ARG A 106 18.32 3.81 10.16
N ASN A 107 18.63 5.03 10.60
CA ASN A 107 19.74 5.83 10.08
C ASN A 107 21.08 5.40 10.69
N GLU A 108 22.18 5.89 10.12
CA GLU A 108 23.50 5.80 10.73
C GLU A 108 23.54 6.59 12.05
N GLY A 109 24.14 5.98 13.09
CA GLY A 109 24.27 6.60 14.40
C GLY A 109 25.09 5.77 15.38
N SER A 110 25.02 6.09 16.67
CA SER A 110 25.77 5.41 17.75
C SER A 110 25.45 3.92 17.86
N TRP A 111 24.28 3.51 17.39
CA TRP A 111 23.79 2.12 17.43
C TRP A 111 24.18 1.30 16.19
N GLY A 112 24.98 1.89 15.29
CA GLY A 112 25.55 1.22 14.12
C GLY A 112 25.20 1.89 12.79
N PRO A 113 25.60 1.26 11.68
CA PRO A 113 25.35 1.78 10.34
C PRO A 113 23.86 1.80 9.99
N ALA A 114 23.48 2.69 9.08
CA ALA A 114 22.14 2.75 8.49
C ALA A 114 21.72 1.37 7.98
N ALA A 115 20.44 1.03 8.11
CA ALA A 115 19.89 -0.21 7.61
C ALA A 115 18.37 -0.10 7.44
N ILE A 116 17.92 -0.13 6.19
CA ILE A 116 16.51 -0.24 5.83
C ILE A 116 16.32 -1.60 5.20
N LYS A 117 15.66 -2.51 5.92
CA LYS A 117 15.46 -3.88 5.51
C LYS A 117 13.99 -4.25 5.66
N PHE A 118 13.39 -4.62 4.54
CA PHE A 118 12.05 -5.15 4.44
C PHE A 118 12.09 -6.60 3.97
N LYS A 119 11.07 -7.38 4.31
CA LYS A 119 10.82 -8.70 3.75
C LYS A 119 9.35 -8.80 3.34
N LEU A 120 9.10 -9.00 2.05
CA LEU A 120 7.76 -9.27 1.52
C LEU A 120 7.62 -10.77 1.32
N GLU A 121 6.76 -11.40 2.13
CA GLU A 121 6.61 -12.85 2.10
C GLU A 121 5.59 -13.30 1.06
N GLU A 122 4.55 -12.51 0.86
CA GLU A 122 3.46 -12.77 -0.09
C GLU A 122 2.80 -11.44 -0.46
N GLY A 123 2.25 -11.36 -1.67
CA GLY A 123 1.39 -10.26 -2.12
C GLY A 123 2.14 -9.17 -2.87
N VAL A 124 1.75 -7.90 -2.67
CA VAL A 124 2.30 -6.77 -3.43
C VAL A 124 2.64 -5.61 -2.50
N MET A 125 3.85 -5.07 -2.67
CA MET A 125 4.25 -3.82 -2.05
C MET A 125 4.71 -2.80 -3.09
N ARG A 126 4.43 -1.53 -2.85
CA ARG A 126 5.14 -0.41 -3.49
C ARG A 126 5.97 0.29 -2.44
N SER A 127 7.21 0.60 -2.77
CA SER A 127 8.12 1.36 -1.91
C SER A 127 8.63 2.58 -2.66
N VAL A 128 8.53 3.74 -2.00
CA VAL A 128 9.20 4.98 -2.39
C VAL A 128 10.23 5.28 -1.31
N THR A 129 11.50 5.33 -1.71
CA THR A 129 12.60 5.57 -0.76
C THR A 129 12.47 6.94 -0.08
N GLY A 130 12.67 6.98 1.23
CA GLY A 130 12.80 8.23 1.98
C GLY A 130 14.25 8.73 2.04
N LYS A 131 14.48 9.80 2.81
CA LYS A 131 15.79 10.46 2.89
C LYS A 131 16.92 9.50 3.32
N TRP A 132 16.64 8.58 4.23
CA TRP A 132 17.66 7.65 4.73
C TRP A 132 18.00 6.60 3.68
N GLY A 133 17.00 6.09 2.96
CA GLY A 133 17.21 5.15 1.85
C GLY A 133 17.90 5.79 0.65
N GLU A 134 17.63 7.07 0.38
CA GLU A 134 18.31 7.83 -0.67
C GLU A 134 19.77 8.13 -0.34
N ALA A 135 20.09 8.39 0.94
CA ALA A 135 21.45 8.65 1.42
C ALA A 135 22.28 7.36 1.51
N ALA A 136 21.67 6.24 1.94
CA ALA A 136 22.34 4.96 2.16
C ALA A 136 21.79 3.87 1.23
N ARG A 137 21.90 4.09 -0.08
CA ARG A 137 21.35 3.20 -1.12
C ARG A 137 21.93 1.79 -1.06
N ASP A 138 23.18 1.68 -0.64
CA ASP A 138 23.93 0.44 -0.39
C ASP A 138 23.52 -0.27 0.92
N ARG A 139 22.56 0.28 1.65
CA ARG A 139 22.05 -0.22 2.94
C ARG A 139 20.52 -0.38 2.95
N PHE A 140 19.91 -0.31 1.77
CA PHE A 140 18.49 -0.55 1.58
C PHE A 140 18.27 -1.91 0.91
N ARG A 141 17.40 -2.71 1.52
CA ARG A 141 17.16 -4.10 1.14
C ARG A 141 15.68 -4.45 1.21
N LEU A 142 15.19 -5.10 0.17
CA LEU A 142 13.93 -5.82 0.19
C LEU A 142 14.17 -7.31 -0.11
N ASN A 143 13.73 -8.17 0.80
CA ASN A 143 13.82 -9.61 0.68
C ASN A 143 12.52 -10.27 0.27
N THR A 144 12.73 -11.19 -0.66
CA THR A 144 11.93 -12.29 -1.17
C THR A 144 11.83 -13.55 -0.33
N PRO A 145 10.94 -14.52 -0.60
CA PRO A 145 11.31 -15.93 -0.43
C PRO A 145 12.41 -16.38 -1.39
N VAL A 146 12.46 -15.81 -2.61
CA VAL A 146 13.38 -16.25 -3.67
C VAL A 146 14.37 -15.19 -4.13
N ALA A 147 14.06 -13.91 -3.88
CA ALA A 147 14.80 -12.79 -4.44
C ALA A 147 15.39 -11.86 -3.38
N ALA A 148 16.41 -11.16 -3.84
CA ALA A 148 17.13 -10.14 -3.14
C ALA A 148 17.07 -8.85 -3.96
N ILE A 149 16.39 -7.81 -3.47
CA ILE A 149 16.26 -6.54 -4.15
C ILE A 149 17.00 -5.46 -3.35
N GLY A 150 17.87 -4.72 -4.03
CA GLY A 150 18.49 -3.49 -3.53
C GLY A 150 18.12 -2.31 -4.43
N VAL A 151 18.16 -1.10 -3.88
CA VAL A 151 17.76 0.12 -4.61
C VAL A 151 18.97 0.94 -5.02
N LYS A 152 18.82 1.68 -6.11
CA LYS A 152 19.65 2.82 -6.50
C LYS A 152 18.78 4.08 -6.54
N GLY A 153 18.03 4.29 -5.45
CA GLY A 153 17.08 5.38 -5.12
C GLY A 153 15.84 5.43 -5.99
N THR A 154 14.79 4.74 -5.56
CA THR A 154 13.71 4.36 -6.48
C THR A 154 12.32 4.35 -5.85
N ASP A 155 11.36 4.60 -6.73
CA ASP A 155 9.96 4.23 -6.58
C ASP A 155 9.73 2.96 -7.41
N PHE A 156 9.37 1.87 -6.74
CA PHE A 156 9.26 0.55 -7.35
C PHE A 156 8.14 -0.28 -6.73
N VAL A 157 7.62 -1.23 -7.51
CA VAL A 157 6.57 -2.16 -7.10
C VAL A 157 7.14 -3.57 -7.16
N VAL A 158 6.88 -4.36 -6.13
CA VAL A 158 7.25 -5.77 -6.06
C VAL A 158 6.01 -6.60 -5.79
N LYS A 159 5.82 -7.65 -6.59
CA LYS A 159 4.86 -8.72 -6.35
C LYS A 159 5.60 -10.01 -6.04
N VAL A 160 5.11 -10.73 -5.03
CA VAL A 160 5.66 -12.00 -4.57
C VAL A 160 4.54 -13.03 -4.51
N ASP A 161 4.82 -14.18 -5.11
CA ASP A 161 4.11 -15.43 -4.86
C ASP A 161 5.14 -16.46 -4.32
N HIS A 162 4.71 -17.67 -3.94
CA HIS A 162 5.55 -18.66 -3.25
C HIS A 162 6.89 -18.96 -3.94
N ASP A 163 6.91 -19.05 -5.28
CA ASP A 163 8.09 -19.44 -6.06
C ASP A 163 8.62 -18.34 -6.97
N ARG A 164 8.00 -17.14 -6.92
CA ARG A 164 8.21 -16.10 -7.93
C ARG A 164 8.29 -14.71 -7.33
N THR A 165 9.12 -13.88 -7.94
CA THR A 165 9.16 -12.46 -7.64
C THR A 165 9.23 -11.65 -8.90
N TYR A 166 8.44 -10.59 -8.87
CA TYR A 166 8.29 -9.65 -9.94
C TYR A 166 8.56 -8.26 -9.44
N ALA A 167 9.33 -7.47 -10.18
CA ALA A 167 9.58 -6.08 -9.84
C ALA A 167 9.48 -5.16 -11.05
N SER A 168 8.87 -4.00 -10.85
CA SER A 168 8.82 -2.89 -11.80
C SER A 168 9.33 -1.62 -11.14
N VAL A 169 9.90 -0.73 -11.95
CA VAL A 169 10.49 0.54 -11.51
C VAL A 169 9.74 1.69 -12.16
N ILE A 170 9.33 2.66 -11.33
CA ILE A 170 8.71 3.91 -11.77
C ILE A 170 9.75 5.04 -11.87
N SER A 171 10.66 5.14 -10.92
CA SER A 171 11.74 6.15 -10.90
C SER A 171 13.02 5.54 -10.35
N GLY A 172 14.21 5.95 -10.82
CA GLY A 172 15.49 5.41 -10.35
C GLY A 172 15.81 4.02 -10.90
N ALA A 173 16.40 3.15 -10.08
CA ALA A 173 16.73 1.78 -10.47
C ALA A 173 16.75 0.80 -9.27
N ILE A 174 16.57 -0.48 -9.57
CA ILE A 174 16.75 -1.60 -8.64
C ILE A 174 17.76 -2.61 -9.20
N VAL A 175 18.36 -3.37 -8.31
CA VAL A 175 19.10 -4.59 -8.63
C VAL A 175 18.40 -5.75 -7.95
N MET A 176 18.04 -6.77 -8.72
CA MET A 176 17.52 -8.04 -8.23
C MET A 176 18.58 -9.12 -8.35
N ALA A 177 18.65 -10.02 -7.37
CA ALA A 177 19.45 -11.23 -7.39
C ALA A 177 18.72 -12.35 -6.65
N PRO A 178 19.21 -13.59 -6.69
CA PRO A 178 18.73 -14.68 -5.83
C PRO A 178 19.05 -14.41 -4.38
N LEU A 179 18.15 -14.84 -3.50
CA LEU A 179 18.43 -14.85 -2.07
C LEU A 179 19.21 -16.11 -1.67
N ASP A 180 20.45 -16.24 -2.17
CA ASP A 180 21.36 -17.34 -1.86
C ASP A 180 22.80 -16.86 -1.60
N GLY A 181 23.65 -17.77 -1.13
CA GLY A 181 25.09 -17.54 -0.94
C GLY A 181 25.44 -16.27 -0.18
N ALA A 182 26.41 -15.51 -0.70
CA ALA A 182 26.86 -14.25 -0.10
C ALA A 182 25.80 -13.13 -0.13
N CYS A 183 24.86 -13.18 -1.08
CA CYS A 183 23.81 -12.17 -1.21
C CYS A 183 22.79 -12.22 -0.06
N ALA A 184 22.57 -13.41 0.52
CA ALA A 184 21.70 -13.58 1.68
C ALA A 184 22.19 -12.83 2.94
N GLN A 185 23.50 -12.59 3.05
CA GLN A 185 24.13 -11.93 4.20
C GLN A 185 24.31 -10.41 3.98
N SER A 186 24.00 -9.89 2.79
CA SER A 186 24.18 -8.48 2.45
C SER A 186 22.94 -7.62 2.74
N LEU A 187 23.17 -6.39 3.17
CA LEU A 187 22.15 -5.34 3.32
C LEU A 187 22.02 -4.43 2.09
N GLY A 188 22.95 -4.51 1.14
CA GLY A 188 22.93 -3.69 -0.06
C GLY A 188 22.45 -4.43 -1.30
N PRO A 189 22.45 -3.75 -2.46
CA PRO A 189 22.34 -4.42 -3.76
C PRO A 189 23.34 -5.57 -3.85
N CYS A 190 22.88 -6.73 -4.31
CA CYS A 190 23.77 -7.85 -4.52
C CYS A 190 24.60 -7.64 -5.78
N SER A 191 25.88 -7.97 -5.69
CA SER A 191 26.86 -7.85 -6.77
C SER A 191 27.15 -9.22 -7.39
N GLY A 192 27.49 -9.23 -8.68
CA GLY A 192 27.93 -10.43 -9.40
C GLY A 192 27.00 -10.84 -10.55
N ASP A 193 27.41 -11.86 -11.30
CA ASP A 193 26.82 -12.26 -12.58
C ASP A 193 25.40 -12.81 -12.47
N ARG A 194 24.98 -13.15 -11.25
CA ARG A 194 23.61 -13.62 -10.97
C ARG A 194 22.64 -12.51 -10.56
N SER A 195 23.03 -11.26 -10.74
CA SER A 195 22.18 -10.09 -10.52
C SER A 195 21.71 -9.47 -11.85
N ALA A 196 20.55 -8.84 -11.84
CA ALA A 196 20.06 -8.05 -12.96
C ALA A 196 19.58 -6.68 -12.47
N MET A 197 19.84 -5.65 -13.26
CA MET A 197 19.40 -4.29 -12.99
C MET A 197 18.16 -3.96 -13.83
N LEU A 198 17.23 -3.23 -13.23
CA LEU A 198 16.12 -2.59 -13.91
C LEU A 198 16.06 -1.12 -13.50
N SER A 199 16.04 -0.23 -14.47
CA SER A 199 15.94 1.21 -14.29
C SER A 199 14.70 1.77 -14.97
N ALA A 200 14.27 2.97 -14.56
CA ALA A 200 13.04 3.61 -15.05
C ALA A 200 13.05 3.90 -16.56
N ASP A 201 14.24 4.04 -17.17
CA ASP A 201 14.44 4.20 -18.61
C ASP A 201 14.18 2.91 -19.42
N MET A 202 14.20 1.75 -18.76
CA MET A 202 13.91 0.44 -19.35
C MET A 202 12.39 0.19 -19.47
N GLN A 203 11.71 1.12 -20.16
CA GLN A 203 10.25 1.18 -20.27
C GLN A 203 9.63 -0.15 -20.73
N GLY A 204 8.49 -0.50 -20.14
CA GLY A 204 7.74 -1.71 -20.50
C GLY A 204 8.44 -3.01 -20.13
N LYS A 205 9.50 -2.96 -19.31
CA LYS A 205 10.17 -4.15 -18.76
C LYS A 205 9.91 -4.30 -17.27
N MET A 206 9.97 -5.55 -16.83
CA MET A 206 9.96 -5.94 -15.42
C MET A 206 11.05 -6.98 -15.20
N LEU A 207 11.48 -7.15 -13.96
CA LEU A 207 12.30 -8.28 -13.56
C LEU A 207 11.41 -9.40 -13.06
N GLU A 208 11.67 -10.62 -13.54
CA GLU A 208 11.10 -11.86 -13.04
C GLU A 208 12.22 -12.74 -12.49
N LEU A 209 12.03 -13.30 -11.30
CA LEU A 209 12.83 -14.39 -10.78
C LEU A 209 11.92 -15.54 -10.34
N ILE A 210 12.21 -16.75 -10.83
CA ILE A 210 11.48 -17.98 -10.52
C ILE A 210 12.46 -18.99 -9.90
N HIS A 211 12.11 -19.56 -8.75
CA HIS A 211 12.96 -20.49 -7.98
C HIS A 211 13.47 -21.69 -8.80
N GLN A 212 12.63 -22.29 -9.67
CA GLN A 212 12.87 -23.62 -10.25
C GLN A 212 13.38 -23.66 -11.70
N SER A 213 13.93 -22.58 -12.25
CA SER A 213 14.24 -22.50 -13.69
C SER A 213 15.73 -22.38 -14.02
N GLY A 214 16.50 -23.38 -13.58
CA GLY A 214 17.77 -23.81 -14.17
C GLY A 214 19.03 -23.01 -13.81
N ALA A 215 18.92 -21.70 -13.55
CA ALA A 215 20.08 -20.88 -13.14
C ALA A 215 19.76 -19.87 -12.03
N GLY A 216 18.48 -19.80 -11.62
CA GLY A 216 17.98 -18.85 -10.64
C GLY A 216 18.52 -17.45 -10.93
N VAL A 217 18.54 -16.97 -12.17
CA VAL A 217 18.96 -15.59 -12.48
C VAL A 217 17.74 -14.75 -12.84
N PRO A 218 17.64 -13.50 -12.37
CA PRO A 218 16.53 -12.64 -12.73
C PRO A 218 16.54 -12.34 -14.23
N ARG A 219 15.35 -12.33 -14.84
CA ARG A 219 15.15 -12.10 -16.27
C ARG A 219 14.36 -10.83 -16.50
N LEU A 220 14.75 -10.08 -17.51
CA LEU A 220 13.95 -8.97 -18.01
C LEU A 220 12.82 -9.53 -18.88
N VAL A 221 11.59 -9.35 -18.42
CA VAL A 221 10.37 -9.77 -19.13
C VAL A 221 9.56 -8.54 -19.55
N PRO A 222 8.81 -8.60 -20.66
CA PRO A 222 7.86 -7.56 -21.02
C PRO A 222 6.77 -7.43 -19.95
N ALA A 223 6.39 -6.18 -19.63
CA ALA A 223 5.43 -5.91 -18.58
C ALA A 223 4.03 -6.49 -18.89
N VAL A 224 3.67 -6.51 -20.18
CA VAL A 224 2.39 -7.00 -20.70
C VAL A 224 2.21 -8.52 -20.51
N ASP A 225 3.28 -9.29 -20.69
CA ASP A 225 3.22 -10.76 -20.62
C ASP A 225 2.99 -11.21 -19.18
N LEU A 226 3.60 -10.50 -18.24
CA LEU A 226 3.42 -10.77 -16.85
C LEU A 226 2.06 -10.28 -16.34
N GLN A 227 1.58 -9.10 -16.72
CA GLN A 227 0.22 -8.66 -16.36
C GLN A 227 -0.83 -9.66 -16.83
N ALA A 228 -0.70 -10.18 -18.05
CA ALA A 228 -1.55 -11.23 -18.58
C ALA A 228 -1.41 -12.56 -17.81
N GLN A 229 -0.21 -12.95 -17.37
CA GLN A 229 0.00 -14.13 -16.51
C GLN A 229 -0.54 -13.94 -15.10
N MET A 230 -0.33 -12.78 -14.48
CA MET A 230 -0.85 -12.40 -13.17
C MET A 230 -2.38 -12.43 -13.16
N GLN A 231 -3.02 -11.90 -14.20
CA GLN A 231 -4.48 -11.90 -14.34
C GLN A 231 -5.02 -13.32 -14.50
N ARG A 232 -4.35 -14.18 -15.28
CA ARG A 232 -4.70 -15.61 -15.40
C ARG A 232 -4.55 -16.38 -14.08
N GLN A 233 -3.53 -16.08 -13.28
CA GLN A 233 -3.30 -16.74 -12.00
C GLN A 233 -4.25 -16.27 -10.88
N MET A 234 -4.62 -14.98 -10.87
CA MET A 234 -5.65 -14.45 -9.98
C MET A 234 -7.00 -15.15 -10.23
N LEU A 235 -7.41 -15.23 -11.51
CA LEU A 235 -8.63 -15.94 -11.92
C LEU A 235 -8.58 -17.43 -11.54
N ALA A 236 -7.44 -18.10 -11.74
CA ALA A 236 -7.28 -19.51 -11.37
C ALA A 236 -7.27 -19.74 -9.83
N GLY A 237 -6.76 -18.79 -9.06
CA GLY A 237 -6.76 -18.81 -7.59
C GLY A 237 -8.17 -18.59 -7.00
N GLU A 238 -8.96 -17.73 -7.63
CA GLU A 238 -10.39 -17.53 -7.30
C GLU A 238 -11.20 -18.81 -7.58
N THR A 239 -11.04 -19.44 -8.74
CA THR A 239 -11.74 -20.70 -9.08
C THR A 239 -11.38 -21.85 -8.12
N ARG A 240 -10.14 -21.89 -7.63
CA ARG A 240 -9.70 -22.91 -6.66
C ARG A 240 -10.27 -22.68 -5.25
N ARG A 241 -10.48 -21.43 -4.85
CA ARG A 241 -11.08 -21.05 -3.56
C ARG A 241 -12.59 -21.23 -3.54
N GLU A 242 -13.29 -20.93 -4.63
CA GLU A 242 -14.73 -21.24 -4.76
C GLU A 242 -14.99 -22.74 -4.63
N ARG A 243 -14.10 -23.58 -5.18
CA ARG A 243 -14.22 -25.04 -5.09
C ARG A 243 -13.92 -25.61 -3.68
N MET A 244 -13.23 -24.86 -2.82
CA MET A 244 -12.95 -25.22 -1.41
C MET A 244 -13.99 -24.65 -0.42
N SER A 245 -14.75 -23.63 -0.80
CA SER A 245 -15.82 -23.05 0.02
C SER A 245 -17.18 -23.76 -0.14
N GLY A 246 -17.29 -24.73 -1.04
CA GLY A 246 -18.53 -25.40 -1.43
C GLY A 246 -18.96 -26.61 -0.58
N THR A 247 -18.51 -26.73 0.66
CA THR A 247 -18.94 -27.81 1.57
C THR A 247 -19.25 -27.29 2.96
N SER A 248 -20.45 -26.75 3.12
CA SER A 248 -21.21 -26.86 4.37
C SER A 248 -22.70 -26.66 4.09
N ASP A 249 -23.37 -27.75 3.70
CA ASP A 249 -24.81 -27.87 3.87
C ASP A 249 -25.09 -28.16 5.35
N ALA A 250 -25.72 -27.21 6.03
CA ALA A 250 -26.63 -27.48 7.14
C ALA A 250 -27.62 -26.33 7.25
N ALA A 251 -28.86 -26.64 6.92
CA ALA A 251 -30.00 -25.75 6.92
C ALA A 251 -30.42 -25.34 8.35
N GLU A 252 -30.92 -24.12 8.49
CA GLU A 252 -31.96 -23.86 9.49
C GLU A 252 -33.04 -22.92 8.90
N LYS A 253 -34.25 -23.47 8.84
CA LYS A 253 -35.48 -22.78 8.41
C LYS A 253 -35.88 -21.78 9.48
N ILE A 254 -36.16 -20.53 9.09
CA ILE A 254 -37.11 -19.69 9.84
C ILE A 254 -38.26 -19.31 8.91
N SER A 255 -39.44 -19.54 9.46
CA SER A 255 -40.78 -19.59 8.88
C SER A 255 -41.22 -18.30 8.20
N ALA A 256 -42.04 -18.47 7.17
CA ALA A 256 -42.98 -17.45 6.70
C ALA A 256 -43.89 -17.02 7.87
N ASN A 257 -43.70 -15.81 8.35
CA ASN A 257 -44.69 -14.93 8.99
C ASN A 257 -43.94 -13.71 9.51
N ASP A 258 -43.71 -12.73 8.64
CA ASP A 258 -43.58 -11.30 8.98
C ASP A 258 -43.72 -10.38 7.74
N ALA A 259 -44.29 -10.90 6.65
CA ALA A 259 -44.58 -10.14 5.43
C ALA A 259 -45.78 -9.18 5.55
N ALA A 260 -46.17 -8.80 6.77
CA ALA A 260 -47.34 -7.96 7.03
C ALA A 260 -47.10 -6.82 8.04
N ALA A 261 -45.84 -6.49 8.36
CA ALA A 261 -45.52 -5.38 9.28
C ALA A 261 -44.72 -4.21 8.65
N VAL A 262 -44.48 -4.21 7.34
CA VAL A 262 -43.77 -3.11 6.65
C VAL A 262 -44.73 -2.20 5.84
N ALA A 263 -46.03 -2.44 5.93
CA ALA A 263 -47.05 -1.73 5.16
C ALA A 263 -47.99 -0.87 6.03
N ALA A 264 -47.47 -0.15 7.02
CA ALA A 264 -48.23 0.89 7.72
C ALA A 264 -47.35 1.77 8.64
N VAL A 265 -46.30 2.43 8.13
CA VAL A 265 -45.74 3.63 8.80
C VAL A 265 -45.36 4.67 7.75
N ASP A 266 -46.24 5.66 7.67
CA ASP A 266 -46.00 7.07 7.35
C ASP A 266 -45.86 7.53 5.89
N LYS A 267 -46.99 8.03 5.37
CA LYS A 267 -47.12 8.78 4.13
C LYS A 267 -46.76 10.28 4.25
N ASP A 268 -46.22 10.75 5.37
CA ASP A 268 -45.87 12.17 5.55
C ASP A 268 -44.50 12.45 6.20
N ASN A 269 -43.61 11.46 6.31
CA ASN A 269 -42.32 11.70 6.96
C ASN A 269 -41.28 12.33 6.02
N LYS A 270 -41.31 13.67 5.91
CA LYS A 270 -40.14 14.50 5.58
C LYS A 270 -39.07 14.34 6.66
N HIS A 271 -38.48 13.17 6.81
CA HIS A 271 -37.18 13.04 7.46
C HIS A 271 -36.12 13.20 6.38
N LEU A 272 -35.90 14.47 6.00
CA LEU A 272 -34.75 14.86 5.18
C LEU A 272 -33.51 14.60 6.05
N THR A 273 -32.91 13.42 5.93
CA THR A 273 -31.49 13.30 6.25
C THR A 273 -30.78 14.44 5.51
N PRO A 274 -29.99 15.27 6.21
CA PRO A 274 -29.26 16.35 5.55
C PRO A 274 -28.49 15.75 4.36
N PRO A 275 -28.52 16.37 3.17
CA PRO A 275 -27.77 15.85 2.04
C PRO A 275 -26.30 15.70 2.45
N SER A 276 -25.69 14.57 2.09
CA SER A 276 -24.29 14.31 2.41
C SER A 276 -23.41 15.44 1.87
N LYS A 277 -22.36 15.83 2.59
CA LYS A 277 -21.43 16.84 2.06
C LYS A 277 -20.85 16.37 0.72
N PRO A 278 -20.54 17.28 -0.22
CA PRO A 278 -20.04 16.89 -1.53
C PRO A 278 -18.81 16.00 -1.49
N LEU A 279 -18.73 15.02 -2.40
CA LEU A 279 -17.50 14.28 -2.70
C LEU A 279 -16.41 15.26 -3.15
N ILE A 280 -15.20 15.08 -2.62
CA ILE A 280 -14.05 15.93 -2.97
C ILE A 280 -12.82 15.07 -3.26
N TRP A 281 -12.05 15.48 -4.26
CA TRP A 281 -10.72 14.91 -4.50
C TRP A 281 -9.70 15.75 -3.76
N LEU A 282 -8.86 15.12 -2.95
CA LEU A 282 -7.75 15.79 -2.27
C LEU A 282 -6.42 15.21 -2.73
N HIS A 283 -5.45 16.09 -2.98
CA HIS A 283 -4.08 15.71 -3.30
C HIS A 283 -3.10 16.10 -2.20
N ASN A 284 -1.95 15.44 -2.20
CA ASN A 284 -0.93 15.64 -1.18
C ASN A 284 -0.26 17.04 -1.29
N THR A 285 0.35 17.51 -0.21
CA THR A 285 0.96 18.84 -0.12
C THR A 285 2.17 19.06 -1.03
N ALA A 286 2.74 17.99 -1.58
CA ALA A 286 3.88 18.05 -2.48
C ALA A 286 3.48 18.33 -3.94
N GLY A 287 2.20 18.12 -4.31
CA GLY A 287 1.70 18.33 -5.67
C GLY A 287 2.32 17.39 -6.72
N TRP A 288 3.05 16.35 -6.30
CA TRP A 288 3.74 15.44 -7.21
C TRP A 288 2.75 14.62 -8.02
N ASN A 289 2.97 14.53 -9.34
CA ASN A 289 2.11 13.81 -10.28
C ASN A 289 0.63 14.23 -10.20
N VAL A 290 0.38 15.49 -9.86
CA VAL A 290 -0.92 16.14 -9.92
C VAL A 290 -0.96 17.01 -11.16
N PRO A 291 -1.90 16.81 -12.10
CA PRO A 291 -2.01 17.67 -13.28
C PRO A 291 -2.30 19.12 -12.89
N ASP A 292 -1.70 20.09 -13.58
CA ASP A 292 -1.92 21.53 -13.31
C ASP A 292 -3.41 21.93 -13.39
N ASN A 293 -4.19 21.23 -14.21
CA ASN A 293 -5.63 21.43 -14.38
C ASN A 293 -6.48 20.50 -13.49
N THR A 294 -5.93 20.02 -12.37
CA THR A 294 -6.65 19.07 -11.51
C THR A 294 -7.90 19.70 -10.89
N ILE A 295 -8.96 18.89 -10.75
CA ILE A 295 -10.12 19.24 -9.91
C ILE A 295 -9.91 18.88 -8.43
N SER A 296 -8.73 18.36 -8.08
CA SER A 296 -8.41 18.01 -6.70
C SER A 296 -7.87 19.22 -5.94
N GLU A 297 -8.28 19.35 -4.69
CA GLU A 297 -7.82 20.41 -3.80
C GLU A 297 -6.63 19.92 -2.96
N ARG A 298 -5.78 20.85 -2.52
CA ARG A 298 -4.69 20.51 -1.61
C ARG A 298 -5.23 20.11 -0.25
N PHE A 299 -4.73 18.99 0.29
CA PHE A 299 -5.24 18.44 1.56
C PHE A 299 -5.07 19.40 2.76
N ASP A 300 -3.95 20.14 2.82
CA ASP A 300 -3.66 21.13 3.86
C ASP A 300 -4.58 22.36 3.78
N GLU A 301 -5.03 22.70 2.58
CA GLU A 301 -5.96 23.81 2.32
C GLU A 301 -7.41 23.40 2.58
N ALA A 302 -7.79 22.19 2.17
CA ALA A 302 -9.18 21.71 2.18
C ALA A 302 -9.63 21.11 3.52
N LYS A 303 -8.75 20.96 4.53
CA LYS A 303 -8.98 20.37 5.87
C LYS A 303 -10.20 19.44 5.90
N ALA A 304 -10.06 18.23 5.35
CA ALA A 304 -11.17 17.30 5.07
C ALA A 304 -12.19 17.23 6.22
N ASP A 305 -13.27 18.01 6.07
CA ASP A 305 -14.28 18.36 7.11
C ASP A 305 -15.09 17.13 7.58
N GLY A 306 -14.45 16.26 8.36
CA GLY A 306 -14.99 14.99 8.85
C GLY A 306 -15.07 13.87 7.80
N ARG A 307 -14.77 14.15 6.53
CA ARG A 307 -14.85 13.18 5.43
C ARG A 307 -13.81 12.07 5.54
N LYS A 308 -14.14 10.87 5.06
CA LYS A 308 -13.29 9.69 5.02
C LYS A 308 -12.74 9.45 3.62
N ALA A 309 -11.47 9.05 3.53
CA ALA A 309 -10.86 8.59 2.29
C ALA A 309 -11.51 7.27 1.86
N VAL A 310 -11.93 7.17 0.60
CA VAL A 310 -12.67 5.99 0.09
C VAL A 310 -11.99 5.27 -1.06
N THR A 311 -11.35 5.99 -1.99
CA THR A 311 -10.63 5.40 -3.13
C THR A 311 -9.65 6.39 -3.72
N GLY A 312 -8.63 5.91 -4.43
CA GLY A 312 -7.64 6.75 -5.10
C GLY A 312 -6.26 6.13 -5.14
N ASN A 313 -5.25 6.97 -5.32
CA ASN A 313 -3.85 6.58 -5.34
C ASN A 313 -3.03 7.39 -4.33
N PHE A 314 -1.70 7.24 -4.38
CA PHE A 314 -0.79 7.94 -3.46
C PHE A 314 -0.85 9.48 -3.57
N PHE A 315 -1.14 10.00 -4.76
CA PHE A 315 -1.10 11.43 -5.06
C PHE A 315 -2.46 12.10 -4.86
N ILE A 316 -3.54 11.42 -5.25
CA ILE A 316 -4.89 11.98 -5.26
C ILE A 316 -5.89 10.93 -4.73
N THR A 317 -6.72 11.32 -3.76
CA THR A 317 -7.68 10.45 -3.05
C THR A 317 -9.06 11.11 -2.97
N LEU A 318 -10.12 10.32 -3.19
CA LEU A 318 -11.52 10.73 -3.06
C LEU A 318 -11.94 10.63 -1.60
N TYR A 319 -12.60 11.67 -1.11
CA TYR A 319 -13.14 11.77 0.23
C TYR A 319 -14.66 11.88 0.21
N ARG A 320 -15.30 11.12 1.09
CA ARG A 320 -16.75 11.01 1.24
C ARG A 320 -17.20 11.39 2.64
N ASP A 321 -18.33 12.08 2.75
CA ASP A 321 -18.97 12.30 4.03
C ASP A 321 -19.64 11.01 4.52
N GLU A 322 -19.23 10.59 5.71
CA GLU A 322 -19.83 9.45 6.42
C GLU A 322 -20.30 9.86 7.82
N THR A 323 -20.26 11.17 8.14
CA THR A 323 -20.65 11.71 9.44
C THR A 323 -22.15 11.88 9.56
N THR A 324 -22.82 12.16 8.44
CA THR A 324 -24.28 12.26 8.32
C THR A 324 -24.92 10.89 8.18
N GLN A 325 -24.30 10.01 7.40
CA GLN A 325 -24.74 8.64 7.15
C GLN A 325 -23.55 7.79 6.72
N SER A 326 -23.27 6.71 7.46
CA SER A 326 -22.16 5.79 7.15
C SER A 326 -22.58 4.60 6.27
N THR A 327 -23.86 4.24 6.30
CA THR A 327 -24.42 3.16 5.47
C THR A 327 -24.74 3.68 4.07
N PHE A 328 -24.39 2.92 3.04
CA PHE A 328 -24.80 3.27 1.67
C PHE A 328 -26.28 2.91 1.44
N LEU A 329 -27.12 3.93 1.33
CA LEU A 329 -28.56 3.83 1.07
C LEU A 329 -28.90 4.73 -0.14
N PRO A 330 -28.71 4.23 -1.37
CA PRO A 330 -28.94 5.03 -2.56
C PRO A 330 -30.43 5.35 -2.73
N VAL A 331 -30.74 6.60 -3.07
CA VAL A 331 -32.12 7.00 -3.40
C VAL A 331 -32.42 6.68 -4.87
N GLY A 332 -33.51 5.98 -5.16
CA GLY A 332 -33.91 5.61 -6.53
C GLY A 332 -33.29 4.30 -7.04
N THR A 333 -33.84 3.75 -8.12
CA THR A 333 -33.48 2.41 -8.64
C THR A 333 -32.57 2.47 -9.86
N GLN A 334 -32.92 3.31 -10.85
CA GLN A 334 -32.12 3.56 -12.06
C GLN A 334 -31.92 5.06 -12.22
N VAL A 335 -30.67 5.46 -12.41
CA VAL A 335 -30.24 6.85 -12.27
C VAL A 335 -29.17 7.18 -13.31
N SER A 336 -29.33 8.31 -13.98
CA SER A 336 -28.29 8.90 -14.82
C SER A 336 -27.68 10.09 -14.09
N PHE A 337 -26.36 10.19 -14.11
CA PHE A 337 -25.61 11.27 -13.49
C PHE A 337 -25.03 12.19 -14.56
N ASN A 338 -24.96 13.47 -14.23
CA ASN A 338 -24.29 14.50 -15.02
C ASN A 338 -22.87 14.70 -14.49
N LEU A 339 -21.91 14.87 -15.41
CA LEU A 339 -20.54 15.21 -15.05
C LEU A 339 -20.51 16.64 -14.50
N THR A 340 -20.12 16.81 -13.25
CA THR A 340 -20.05 18.13 -12.60
C THR A 340 -18.65 18.72 -12.67
N ALA A 341 -17.62 17.88 -12.58
CA ALA A 341 -16.23 18.30 -12.73
C ALA A 341 -15.37 17.13 -13.19
N ALA A 342 -14.32 17.40 -13.96
CA ALA A 342 -13.32 16.41 -14.31
C ALA A 342 -11.98 17.04 -14.63
N SER A 343 -10.91 16.30 -14.38
CA SER A 343 -9.57 16.61 -14.88
C SER A 343 -8.89 15.34 -15.33
N ALA A 344 -8.27 15.38 -16.51
CA ALA A 344 -7.46 14.29 -17.02
C ALA A 344 -6.19 14.80 -17.68
N SER A 345 -5.17 13.96 -17.64
CA SER A 345 -3.88 14.19 -18.26
C SER A 345 -3.48 12.99 -19.11
N TYR A 346 -2.97 13.26 -20.30
CA TYR A 346 -2.30 12.30 -21.14
C TYR A 346 -0.81 12.42 -20.93
N GLN A 347 -0.17 11.33 -20.53
CA GLN A 347 1.27 11.18 -20.50
C GLN A 347 1.68 10.41 -21.75
N PRO A 348 2.30 11.06 -22.75
CA PRO A 348 2.90 10.38 -23.89
C PRO A 348 3.96 9.37 -23.41
N GLN A 349 4.24 8.34 -24.23
CA GLN A 349 5.34 7.42 -23.98
C GLN A 349 6.63 8.19 -23.70
N VAL A 350 7.38 7.77 -22.69
CA VAL A 350 8.55 8.52 -22.20
C VAL A 350 9.63 8.66 -23.29
N ALA A 351 9.68 7.74 -24.27
CA ALA A 351 10.52 7.87 -25.47
C ALA A 351 10.23 9.13 -26.33
N SER A 352 9.04 9.73 -26.22
CA SER A 352 8.70 10.98 -26.91
C SER A 352 9.30 12.23 -26.26
N GLY A 353 9.74 12.15 -25.00
CA GLY A 353 10.25 13.31 -24.24
C GLY A 353 9.21 14.42 -24.01
N LEU A 354 7.94 14.19 -24.33
CA LEU A 354 6.89 15.19 -24.22
C LEU A 354 6.32 15.27 -22.79
N PRO A 355 6.00 16.48 -22.29
CA PRO A 355 5.36 16.65 -21.00
C PRO A 355 3.93 16.09 -21.00
N ALA A 356 3.37 15.87 -19.81
CA ALA A 356 1.97 15.56 -19.65
C ALA A 356 1.10 16.67 -20.25
N GLN A 357 0.01 16.30 -20.91
CA GLN A 357 -0.92 17.23 -21.55
C GLN A 357 -2.31 17.10 -20.94
N ALA A 358 -2.99 18.23 -20.76
CA ALA A 358 -4.40 18.23 -20.38
C ALA A 358 -5.25 17.49 -21.43
N VAL A 359 -6.19 16.68 -20.95
CA VAL A 359 -7.16 15.96 -21.77
C VAL A 359 -8.54 16.56 -21.55
N GLN A 360 -9.18 16.95 -22.65
CA GLN A 360 -10.56 17.39 -22.67
C GLN A 360 -11.49 16.18 -22.57
N ILE A 361 -12.53 16.31 -21.75
CA ILE A 361 -13.54 15.28 -21.54
C ILE A 361 -14.87 15.81 -22.09
N SER A 362 -15.51 15.04 -22.96
CA SER A 362 -16.81 15.38 -23.54
C SER A 362 -17.71 14.15 -23.65
N ASN A 363 -18.99 14.35 -23.97
CA ASN A 363 -19.98 13.27 -24.15
C ASN A 363 -20.01 12.27 -22.99
N ALA A 364 -19.84 12.78 -21.77
CA ALA A 364 -19.68 11.98 -20.57
C ALA A 364 -21.04 11.53 -20.04
N SER A 365 -21.15 10.24 -19.70
CA SER A 365 -22.35 9.65 -19.10
C SER A 365 -21.97 8.65 -18.01
N LEU A 366 -22.77 8.61 -16.96
CA LEU A 366 -22.70 7.60 -15.90
C LEU A 366 -24.14 7.16 -15.59
N ASN A 367 -24.47 5.93 -15.96
CA ASN A 367 -25.78 5.33 -15.70
C ASN A 367 -25.62 4.22 -14.66
N VAL A 368 -26.53 4.19 -13.71
CA VAL A 368 -26.45 3.34 -12.52
C VAL A 368 -27.77 2.65 -12.31
N ASP A 369 -27.71 1.36 -12.02
CA ASP A 369 -28.84 0.56 -11.57
C ASP A 369 -28.51 0.03 -10.18
N PHE A 370 -29.05 0.68 -9.15
CA PHE A 370 -28.83 0.30 -7.76
C PHE A 370 -29.55 -1.01 -7.40
N THR A 371 -30.62 -1.37 -8.12
CA THR A 371 -31.31 -2.65 -7.92
C THR A 371 -30.44 -3.82 -8.36
N ARG A 372 -29.77 -3.68 -9.50
CA ARG A 372 -28.83 -4.67 -10.03
C ARG A 372 -27.40 -4.49 -9.51
N SER A 373 -27.13 -3.44 -8.74
CA SER A 373 -25.80 -3.07 -8.27
C SER A 373 -24.79 -2.98 -9.43
N THR A 374 -25.18 -2.32 -10.51
CA THR A 374 -24.35 -2.18 -11.73
C THR A 374 -24.23 -0.73 -12.17
N PHE A 375 -23.14 -0.39 -12.85
CA PHE A 375 -22.97 0.88 -13.53
C PHE A 375 -22.44 0.70 -14.95
N SER A 376 -22.70 1.70 -15.79
CA SER A 376 -22.07 1.91 -17.08
C SER A 376 -21.64 3.36 -17.22
N THR A 377 -20.44 3.58 -17.75
CA THR A 377 -19.92 4.93 -18.02
C THR A 377 -19.24 4.97 -19.37
N ARG A 378 -19.36 6.14 -20.02
CA ARG A 378 -18.68 6.46 -21.26
C ARG A 378 -18.30 7.93 -21.26
N MET A 379 -17.14 8.25 -21.79
CA MET A 379 -16.72 9.62 -22.10
C MET A 379 -15.73 9.63 -23.26
N ASP A 380 -15.75 10.71 -24.02
CA ASP A 380 -14.76 10.97 -25.06
C ASP A 380 -13.61 11.79 -24.46
N LEU A 381 -12.39 11.46 -24.88
CA LEU A 381 -11.13 12.00 -24.40
C LEU A 381 -10.40 12.61 -25.58
N ALA A 382 -9.95 13.86 -25.46
CA ALA A 382 -9.22 14.51 -26.54
C ALA A 382 -8.04 15.36 -26.05
N SER A 383 -6.88 15.20 -26.69
CA SER A 383 -5.78 16.17 -26.61
C SER A 383 -5.01 16.18 -27.93
N SER A 384 -4.14 17.17 -28.14
CA SER A 384 -3.37 17.30 -29.38
C SER A 384 -2.48 16.08 -29.67
N SER A 385 -1.83 15.50 -28.65
CA SER A 385 -1.00 14.30 -28.83
C SER A 385 -1.72 12.97 -28.57
N LEU A 386 -2.86 12.98 -27.87
CA LEU A 386 -3.71 11.80 -27.70
C LEU A 386 -4.51 11.50 -28.97
N GLY A 387 -4.90 12.54 -29.71
CA GLY A 387 -6.00 12.45 -30.68
C GLY A 387 -7.34 12.33 -29.95
N GLN A 388 -8.29 11.66 -30.59
CA GLN A 388 -9.60 11.38 -30.01
C GLN A 388 -9.66 9.92 -29.57
N GLU A 389 -10.01 9.71 -28.32
CA GLU A 389 -10.13 8.40 -27.68
C GLU A 389 -11.48 8.30 -26.95
N THR A 390 -11.94 7.08 -26.73
CA THR A 390 -13.12 6.82 -25.88
C THR A 390 -12.71 6.06 -24.64
N PHE A 391 -13.17 6.49 -23.48
CA PHE A 391 -13.18 5.68 -22.26
C PHE A 391 -14.58 5.11 -22.06
N SER A 392 -14.68 3.81 -21.79
CA SER A 392 -15.95 3.16 -21.49
C SER A 392 -15.76 1.99 -20.55
N ALA A 393 -16.53 1.98 -19.47
CA ALA A 393 -16.44 0.95 -18.46
C ALA A 393 -17.83 0.55 -17.98
N ASN A 394 -17.98 -0.74 -17.66
CA ASN A 394 -19.14 -1.27 -16.95
C ASN A 394 -18.61 -2.07 -15.76
N GLY A 395 -19.39 -2.13 -14.69
CA GLY A 395 -18.97 -2.89 -13.52
C GLY A 395 -20.05 -3.01 -12.47
N VAL A 396 -19.63 -3.51 -11.31
CA VAL A 396 -20.49 -3.75 -10.16
C VAL A 396 -20.27 -2.71 -9.07
N ILE A 397 -21.30 -2.50 -8.26
CA ILE A 397 -21.32 -1.62 -7.11
C ILE A 397 -21.37 -2.49 -5.87
N THR A 398 -20.50 -2.20 -4.91
CA THR A 398 -20.45 -2.90 -3.63
C THR A 398 -21.54 -2.39 -2.68
N SER A 399 -21.84 -3.15 -1.64
CA SER A 399 -22.78 -2.76 -0.58
C SER A 399 -22.38 -1.48 0.17
N THR A 400 -21.13 -1.02 0.05
CA THR A 400 -20.64 0.22 0.65
C THR A 400 -20.62 1.40 -0.33
N GLY A 401 -21.16 1.22 -1.54
CA GLY A 401 -21.20 2.25 -2.57
C GLY A 401 -19.86 2.49 -3.28
N LEU A 402 -18.89 1.59 -3.13
CA LEU A 402 -17.67 1.60 -3.96
C LEU A 402 -17.93 0.86 -5.27
N PHE A 403 -17.28 1.29 -6.35
CA PHE A 403 -17.40 0.64 -7.66
C PHE A 403 -16.07 0.65 -8.39
N ASN A 404 -15.83 -0.38 -9.20
CA ASN A 404 -14.63 -0.49 -10.00
C ASN A 404 -14.91 -1.20 -11.34
N SER A 405 -14.00 -1.01 -12.28
CA SER A 405 -13.96 -1.78 -13.52
C SER A 405 -12.50 -1.92 -13.95
N ASN A 406 -12.12 -3.11 -14.40
CA ASN A 406 -10.77 -3.41 -14.84
C ASN A 406 -10.85 -4.23 -16.14
N SER A 407 -10.17 -3.73 -17.16
CA SER A 407 -10.01 -4.35 -18.47
C SER A 407 -8.56 -4.20 -18.92
N ALA A 408 -8.18 -4.91 -19.99
CA ALA A 408 -6.79 -5.01 -20.43
C ALA A 408 -6.05 -3.67 -20.59
N ASN A 409 -6.76 -2.59 -20.95
CA ASN A 409 -6.17 -1.27 -21.10
C ASN A 409 -6.94 -0.14 -20.39
N GLN A 410 -7.96 -0.44 -19.59
CA GLN A 410 -8.73 0.57 -18.87
C GLN A 410 -9.01 0.13 -17.44
N ASN A 411 -8.78 1.02 -16.49
CA ASN A 411 -9.10 0.82 -15.09
C ASN A 411 -9.93 1.98 -14.58
N LEU A 412 -10.84 1.70 -13.65
CA LEU A 412 -11.63 2.69 -12.95
C LEU A 412 -11.89 2.24 -11.52
N ALA A 413 -11.79 3.18 -10.59
CA ALA A 413 -12.17 2.99 -9.19
C ALA A 413 -12.86 4.24 -8.67
N GLY A 414 -14.01 4.07 -8.03
CA GLY A 414 -14.87 5.16 -7.61
C GLY A 414 -15.70 4.85 -6.37
N ALA A 415 -16.40 5.87 -5.90
CA ALA A 415 -17.36 5.77 -4.82
C ALA A 415 -18.57 6.69 -5.06
N PHE A 416 -19.73 6.26 -4.58
CA PHE A 416 -20.91 7.10 -4.42
C PHE A 416 -20.90 7.79 -3.07
N SER A 417 -21.56 8.95 -2.96
CA SER A 417 -22.03 9.47 -1.67
C SER A 417 -22.94 8.44 -0.99
N THR A 418 -23.07 8.50 0.32
CA THR A 418 -23.82 7.48 1.07
C THR A 418 -25.32 7.48 0.77
N ASP A 419 -25.86 8.59 0.24
CA ASP A 419 -27.23 8.72 -0.28
C ASP A 419 -27.37 8.39 -1.79
N GLY A 420 -26.27 8.02 -2.46
CA GLY A 420 -26.22 7.73 -3.89
C GLY A 420 -26.58 8.92 -4.79
N ARG A 421 -26.47 10.17 -4.31
CA ARG A 421 -26.73 11.38 -5.12
C ARG A 421 -25.53 11.92 -5.87
N GLN A 422 -24.32 11.51 -5.48
CA GLN A 422 -23.09 11.90 -6.13
C GLN A 422 -22.23 10.67 -6.39
N ALA A 423 -21.35 10.79 -7.39
CA ALA A 423 -20.33 9.80 -7.65
C ALA A 423 -19.00 10.50 -7.97
N GLY A 424 -17.90 9.84 -7.67
CA GLY A 424 -16.58 10.26 -8.11
C GLY A 424 -15.75 9.04 -8.43
N TYR A 425 -14.98 9.09 -9.51
CA TYR A 425 -14.07 8.00 -9.85
C TYR A 425 -12.79 8.50 -10.49
N SER A 426 -11.70 7.80 -10.21
CA SER A 426 -10.45 7.88 -10.97
C SER A 426 -10.47 6.86 -12.10
N PHE A 427 -9.87 7.19 -13.22
CA PHE A 427 -9.75 6.29 -14.37
C PHE A 427 -8.36 6.36 -15.00
N ASP A 428 -7.97 5.25 -15.61
CA ASP A 428 -6.75 5.11 -16.39
C ASP A 428 -7.08 4.44 -17.71
N LYS A 429 -6.52 4.93 -18.82
CA LYS A 429 -6.55 4.26 -20.13
C LYS A 429 -5.17 4.26 -20.76
N THR A 430 -4.69 3.07 -21.09
CA THR A 430 -3.48 2.89 -21.90
C THR A 430 -3.84 2.87 -23.38
N THR A 431 -3.16 3.70 -24.15
CA THR A 431 -3.23 3.76 -25.62
C THR A 431 -1.91 3.29 -26.21
N SER A 432 -1.84 3.19 -27.53
CA SER A 432 -0.57 2.92 -28.22
C SER A 432 0.46 4.03 -28.00
N GLY A 433 0.01 5.28 -27.83
CA GLY A 433 0.88 6.46 -27.71
C GLY A 433 1.25 6.85 -26.27
N GLY A 434 0.58 6.31 -25.25
CA GLY A 434 0.82 6.70 -23.86
C GLY A 434 -0.29 6.27 -22.90
N LYS A 435 -0.42 6.98 -21.78
CA LYS A 435 -1.43 6.71 -20.76
C LYS A 435 -2.24 7.96 -20.47
N VAL A 436 -3.56 7.85 -20.51
CA VAL A 436 -4.48 8.85 -19.95
C VAL A 436 -4.82 8.46 -18.52
N SER A 437 -4.72 9.41 -17.60
CA SER A 437 -5.15 9.24 -16.19
C SER A 437 -6.03 10.43 -15.82
N GLY A 438 -7.11 10.22 -15.09
CA GLY A 438 -8.00 11.30 -14.71
C GLY A 438 -8.91 10.99 -13.53
N ILE A 439 -9.61 12.02 -13.07
CA ILE A 439 -10.57 11.99 -11.98
C ILE A 439 -11.84 12.74 -12.38
N THR A 440 -12.97 12.31 -11.83
CA THR A 440 -14.29 12.85 -12.14
C THR A 440 -15.12 13.05 -10.87
N LEU A 441 -16.07 13.97 -10.93
CA LEU A 441 -17.17 14.17 -9.99
C LEU A 441 -18.47 14.28 -10.78
N TRP A 442 -19.52 13.70 -10.21
CA TRP A 442 -20.83 13.55 -10.83
C TRP A 442 -21.94 13.86 -9.83
N GLY A 443 -23.05 14.39 -10.33
CA GLY A 443 -24.25 14.72 -9.55
C GLY A 443 -25.53 14.52 -10.35
N ARG A 444 -26.68 14.54 -9.67
CA ARG A 444 -28.01 14.41 -10.26
C ARG A 444 -28.99 15.41 -9.68
#